data_AF-A0A8C5NPB7-F1
#
_entry.id   AF-A0A8C5NPB7-F1
#
_cell.length_a   1.000
_cell.length_b   1.000
_cell.length_c   1.000
_cell.angle_alpha   90.00
_cell.angle_beta   90.00
_cell.angle_gamma   90.00
#
_symmetry.space_group_name_H-M   'P 1'
#
loop_
_entity.id
_entity.type
_entity.pdbx_description
1 polymer ?
#
loop_
_entity_poly.entity_id
_entity_poly.type
_entity_poly.pdbx_seq_one_letter_code
_entity_poly.pdbx_strand_id
1 'polypeptide(L)'
;MATALCVVARRCRAVPLSPFRALRPRPGLLSALSKMAVSGVSAAAAAIRRHPPFSAAPPPPRRHRESRGTPGMRLGRTLYTYPENWRAFKALIAAQYSGARLRVLSSPPHFSFGHTNRSPQFLKKFPLGKVPAFEGDDGFCVFESNAIAYYVSTEELRGSTPEAAAAVLQWVNFADSDVVPPASTWVFPTLGILHYNKQATEVAKEEVRKVLGVLDGHLRTRTFLVGERVSLADISLVCALLWLYKQVLDPAFRGPFGNVTRWFLTCLNQPQFKAVLGEVQLCQRMAQFDAKKFAESQARKDKDKEPAKKGEKGEKEPPKKEKPPRKEEKRPQPEEELDECEQVLAAEPKAKDPFAHLPKSPFVLDEFKRKYSNEDTLSVALPHFWEHFDREGWSLWYCQYRYPEELSQTFMSCNLITGMFQRLDKLRKNAFASVVLFGKDHDSSISGVWVMRGQELAFTLCPDWQVDYESYTWRKLDPDSAECRTLVTEYFMWEGEFRHVGKPFNQGKIFK
;
A
#
# COMPACT_ATOMS: atom_id res chain seq x y z
N MET A 1 -18.56 1.45 60.15
CA MET A 1 -17.47 1.82 59.21
C MET A 1 -18.16 2.44 58.00
N ALA A 2 -17.93 3.70 57.60
CA ALA A 2 -16.68 4.47 57.45
C ALA A 2 -15.87 3.98 56.21
N THR A 3 -15.36 4.83 55.31
CA THR A 3 -15.09 6.29 55.39
C THR A 3 -15.34 7.02 54.04
N ALA A 4 -15.41 8.36 54.08
CA ALA A 4 -15.48 9.32 52.96
C ALA A 4 -14.19 9.32 52.07
N LEU A 5 -13.90 10.19 51.09
CA LEU A 5 -14.13 11.64 50.85
C LEU A 5 -14.20 11.92 49.32
N CYS A 6 -14.62 13.07 48.78
CA CYS A 6 -15.48 14.20 49.20
C CYS A 6 -15.66 15.15 47.97
N VAL A 7 -16.63 16.08 47.98
CA VAL A 7 -16.78 17.16 46.98
C VAL A 7 -17.04 18.49 47.69
N VAL A 8 -16.28 19.55 47.36
CA VAL A 8 -16.46 20.90 47.91
C VAL A 8 -16.61 21.91 46.77
N ALA A 9 -17.81 22.47 46.63
CA ALA A 9 -18.07 23.58 45.72
C ALA A 9 -17.89 24.92 46.43
N ARG A 10 -17.25 25.90 45.78
CA ARG A 10 -17.36 27.33 46.13
C ARG A 10 -17.76 28.14 44.90
N ARG A 11 -18.81 28.96 45.06
CA ARG A 11 -19.32 29.89 44.05
C ARG A 11 -18.47 31.17 44.03
N CYS A 12 -18.32 31.78 42.85
CA CYS A 12 -18.49 33.24 42.72
C CYS A 12 -18.99 33.63 41.32
N ARG A 13 -19.53 34.84 41.22
CA ARG A 13 -20.49 35.27 40.19
C ARG A 13 -19.86 35.64 38.84
N ALA A 14 -20.67 35.63 37.79
CA ALA A 14 -20.35 36.14 36.46
C ALA A 14 -21.02 37.51 36.20
N VAL A 15 -20.45 38.29 35.27
CA VAL A 15 -21.05 39.48 34.63
C VAL A 15 -20.62 39.46 33.15
N PRO A 16 -21.51 39.71 32.16
CA PRO A 16 -21.21 39.59 30.74
C PRO A 16 -20.90 40.95 30.05
N LEU A 17 -20.38 40.91 28.82
CA LEU A 17 -20.85 41.71 27.66
C LEU A 17 -20.08 41.35 26.36
N SER A 18 -20.53 41.85 25.22
CA SER A 18 -20.00 41.59 23.86
C SER A 18 -19.92 42.91 23.04
N PRO A 19 -19.73 42.87 21.72
CA PRO A 19 -18.44 42.66 21.04
C PRO A 19 -17.92 43.93 20.32
N PHE A 20 -16.62 44.03 20.08
CA PHE A 20 -16.03 45.18 19.38
C PHE A 20 -16.10 45.08 17.84
N ARG A 21 -16.39 46.21 17.18
CA ARG A 21 -16.46 46.38 15.72
C ARG A 21 -15.28 47.25 15.25
N ALA A 22 -14.66 46.90 14.13
CA ALA A 22 -13.43 47.54 13.67
C ALA A 22 -13.64 48.92 13.00
N LEU A 23 -12.64 49.81 13.10
CA LEU A 23 -12.38 50.90 12.15
C LEU A 23 -10.92 51.40 12.23
N ARG A 24 -10.51 52.17 11.20
CA ARG A 24 -9.12 52.49 10.79
C ARG A 24 -8.43 53.58 11.62
N PRO A 25 -7.12 53.80 11.38
CA PRO A 25 -6.60 55.16 11.16
C PRO A 25 -6.02 55.40 9.75
N ARG A 26 -5.87 56.70 9.43
CA ARG A 26 -5.29 57.35 8.22
C ARG A 26 -4.89 58.77 8.68
N PRO A 27 -4.01 59.52 8.00
CA PRO A 27 -2.67 59.15 7.52
C PRO A 27 -1.59 60.22 7.88
N GLY A 28 -0.32 59.90 7.64
CA GLY A 28 0.69 60.87 7.19
C GLY A 28 1.48 61.65 8.26
N LEU A 29 2.81 61.61 8.14
CA LEU A 29 3.70 62.67 8.59
C LEU A 29 4.97 62.69 7.71
N LEU A 30 5.42 63.90 7.34
CA LEU A 30 6.73 64.27 6.78
C LEU A 30 7.29 63.51 5.55
N SER A 31 7.23 64.20 4.41
CA SER A 31 8.05 63.98 3.21
C SER A 31 9.28 64.90 3.17
N ALA A 32 10.31 64.51 2.40
CA ALA A 32 11.51 65.31 2.06
C ALA A 32 12.50 65.55 3.23
N LEU A 33 13.82 65.58 3.03
CA LEU A 33 14.59 65.94 1.83
C LEU A 33 15.59 64.85 1.36
N SER A 34 16.24 65.12 0.23
CA SER A 34 17.21 64.24 -0.47
C SER A 34 18.38 65.07 -1.02
N LYS A 35 19.46 64.38 -1.43
CA LYS A 35 20.67 64.84 -2.17
C LYS A 35 21.84 65.43 -1.37
N MET A 36 22.90 64.63 -1.23
CA MET A 36 24.31 64.93 -1.59
C MET A 36 25.08 63.58 -1.63
N ALA A 37 25.65 63.18 -2.77
CA ALA A 37 27.03 63.45 -3.22
C ALA A 37 28.09 62.78 -2.30
N VAL A 38 28.72 61.63 -2.60
CA VAL A 38 29.57 61.17 -3.74
C VAL A 38 31.08 61.31 -3.46
N SER A 39 31.85 60.22 -3.68
CA SER A 39 33.32 60.04 -3.53
C SER A 39 33.89 60.10 -2.10
N GLY A 40 34.98 59.39 -1.74
CA GLY A 40 35.71 58.29 -2.42
C GLY A 40 37.15 58.09 -1.89
N VAL A 41 37.75 56.90 -2.13
CA VAL A 41 39.22 56.59 -2.03
C VAL A 41 39.83 56.60 -0.60
N SER A 42 40.93 55.90 -0.23
CA SER A 42 41.45 54.53 -0.51
C SER A 42 42.64 54.21 0.42
N ALA A 43 42.90 52.91 0.65
CA ALA A 43 44.17 52.23 1.01
C ALA A 43 45.20 52.78 2.05
N ALA A 44 45.67 51.87 2.91
CA ALA A 44 47.03 51.84 3.49
C ALA A 44 47.46 50.38 3.78
N ALA A 45 48.75 50.02 3.67
CA ALA A 45 49.18 48.61 3.73
C ALA A 45 50.66 48.33 4.13
N ALA A 46 50.87 47.14 4.70
CA ALA A 46 52.04 46.24 4.61
C ALA A 46 53.35 46.44 5.44
N ALA A 47 53.98 45.29 5.73
CA ALA A 47 55.36 45.02 6.21
C ALA A 47 55.70 45.45 7.68
N ILE A 48 56.69 44.95 8.45
CA ILE A 48 57.96 44.16 8.32
C ILE A 48 58.14 43.30 9.64
N ARG A 49 58.93 42.22 9.86
CA ARG A 49 59.49 41.04 9.12
C ARG A 49 60.54 40.32 10.05
N ARG A 50 60.75 38.98 9.95
CA ARG A 50 61.88 38.12 10.50
C ARG A 50 61.64 37.24 11.77
N HIS A 51 62.59 36.31 12.03
CA HIS A 51 62.54 35.06 12.83
C HIS A 51 63.66 35.01 13.93
N PRO A 52 64.14 33.84 14.40
CA PRO A 52 63.64 32.81 15.35
C PRO A 52 64.56 32.79 16.63
N PRO A 53 64.93 31.68 17.33
CA PRO A 53 64.39 30.31 17.52
C PRO A 53 64.27 29.87 19.01
N PHE A 54 63.84 28.62 19.29
CA PHE A 54 64.57 27.63 20.13
C PHE A 54 63.95 26.22 19.99
N SER A 55 64.51 25.19 20.66
CA SER A 55 64.29 23.75 20.38
C SER A 55 63.93 22.91 21.61
N ALA A 56 63.00 21.96 21.48
CA ALA A 56 62.91 20.68 22.22
C ALA A 56 61.81 19.76 21.62
N ALA A 57 61.90 18.43 21.78
CA ALA A 57 60.91 17.46 21.29
C ALA A 57 60.72 16.23 22.22
N PRO A 58 59.49 15.73 22.43
CA PRO A 58 59.20 14.42 23.06
C PRO A 58 58.93 13.28 22.03
N PRO A 59 58.87 12.00 22.47
CA PRO A 59 58.86 10.81 21.59
C PRO A 59 57.49 10.46 20.94
N PRO A 60 57.48 9.60 19.89
CA PRO A 60 56.30 9.37 19.05
C PRO A 60 55.27 8.37 19.63
N PRO A 61 53.97 8.52 19.28
CA PRO A 61 52.95 7.50 19.57
C PRO A 61 53.19 6.21 18.76
N ARG A 62 52.72 5.08 19.31
CA ARG A 62 53.00 3.73 18.82
C ARG A 62 52.45 3.49 17.42
N ARG A 63 53.28 2.95 16.51
CA ARG A 63 52.78 2.33 15.26
C ARG A 63 51.86 1.17 15.61
N HIS A 64 50.58 1.26 15.24
CA HIS A 64 49.74 0.07 15.16
C HIS A 64 50.32 -0.88 14.11
N ARG A 65 50.51 -2.15 14.50
CA ARG A 65 51.06 -3.20 13.65
C ARG A 65 49.96 -3.69 12.71
N GLU A 66 49.81 -3.05 11.56
CA GLU A 66 49.01 -3.62 10.46
C GLU A 66 49.63 -4.97 10.08
N SER A 67 48.93 -6.04 10.42
CA SER A 67 49.21 -7.37 9.89
C SER A 67 48.89 -7.37 8.40
N ARG A 68 49.92 -7.58 7.56
CA ARG A 68 49.74 -7.84 6.12
C ARG A 68 49.12 -9.21 5.91
N GLY A 69 47.82 -9.31 6.17
CA GLY A 69 46.98 -10.40 5.66
C GLY A 69 46.88 -10.31 4.14
N THR A 70 46.69 -11.45 3.50
CA THR A 70 46.34 -11.57 2.08
C THR A 70 45.11 -10.72 1.73
N PRO A 71 44.96 -10.25 0.48
CA PRO A 71 43.82 -9.42 0.05
C PRO A 71 42.52 -10.23 -0.08
N GLY A 72 42.02 -10.71 1.07
CA GLY A 72 40.65 -11.20 1.19
C GLY A 72 39.67 -10.06 0.86
N MET A 73 38.63 -10.40 0.11
CA MET A 73 37.60 -9.47 -0.38
C MET A 73 37.01 -8.65 0.79
N ARG A 74 37.38 -7.36 0.91
CA ARG A 74 36.81 -6.48 1.95
C ARG A 74 35.29 -6.38 1.72
N LEU A 75 34.51 -6.91 2.66
CA LEU A 75 33.05 -7.00 2.59
C LEU A 75 32.41 -5.64 2.89
N GLY A 76 32.54 -4.70 1.95
CA GLY A 76 32.00 -3.36 2.08
C GLY A 76 30.48 -3.32 2.29
N ARG A 77 30.04 -2.42 3.18
CA ARG A 77 28.65 -2.05 3.49
C ARG A 77 27.67 -2.38 2.37
N THR A 78 26.85 -3.39 2.59
CA THR A 78 26.02 -4.03 1.57
C THR A 78 24.55 -3.67 1.75
N LEU A 79 23.89 -3.31 0.65
CA LEU A 79 22.47 -2.97 0.59
C LEU A 79 21.74 -3.97 -0.31
N TYR A 80 20.94 -4.86 0.28
CA TYR A 80 20.15 -5.85 -0.43
C TYR A 80 18.79 -5.24 -0.82
N THR A 81 18.44 -5.30 -2.11
CA THR A 81 17.16 -4.76 -2.60
C THR A 81 16.79 -5.24 -4.00
N TYR A 82 15.55 -5.08 -4.45
CA TYR A 82 15.21 -5.22 -5.88
C TYR A 82 15.49 -3.89 -6.63
N PRO A 83 15.72 -3.90 -7.96
CA PRO A 83 15.92 -2.67 -8.76
C PRO A 83 14.73 -1.71 -8.70
N GLU A 84 14.92 -0.42 -8.99
CA GLU A 84 13.87 0.62 -8.97
C GLU A 84 13.10 0.77 -7.64
N ASN A 85 13.62 0.22 -6.54
CA ASN A 85 13.01 0.36 -5.23
C ASN A 85 13.22 1.76 -4.64
N TRP A 86 12.18 2.59 -4.70
CA TRP A 86 12.17 3.94 -4.12
C TRP A 86 12.53 3.98 -2.62
N ARG A 87 12.30 2.89 -1.87
CA ARG A 87 12.72 2.79 -0.46
C ARG A 87 14.23 2.66 -0.30
N ALA A 88 14.91 2.03 -1.27
CA ALA A 88 16.37 1.94 -1.30
C ALA A 88 17.01 3.26 -1.78
N PHE A 89 16.36 3.98 -2.70
CA PHE A 89 16.81 5.30 -3.15
C PHE A 89 17.01 6.28 -1.99
N LYS A 90 16.16 6.24 -0.93
CA LYS A 90 16.35 7.05 0.29
C LYS A 90 17.77 6.91 0.88
N ALA A 91 18.26 5.68 1.03
CA ALA A 91 19.59 5.40 1.57
C ALA A 91 20.71 5.71 0.55
N LEU A 92 20.48 5.48 -0.74
CA LEU A 92 21.47 5.74 -1.79
C LEU A 92 21.71 7.24 -2.00
N ILE A 93 20.66 8.07 -1.96
CA ILE A 93 20.79 9.54 -2.07
C ILE A 93 21.47 10.10 -0.81
N ALA A 94 21.08 9.63 0.38
CA ALA A 94 21.76 9.99 1.63
C ALA A 94 23.27 9.66 1.60
N ALA A 95 23.63 8.51 1.01
CA ALA A 95 25.01 8.08 0.83
C ALA A 95 25.81 8.97 -0.15
N GLN A 96 25.17 9.58 -1.16
CA GLN A 96 25.82 10.57 -2.04
C GLN A 96 26.17 11.87 -1.32
N TYR A 97 25.40 12.27 -0.29
CA TYR A 97 25.73 13.43 0.55
C TYR A 97 26.79 13.13 1.62
N SER A 98 26.79 11.93 2.20
CA SER A 98 27.74 11.53 3.26
C SER A 98 29.06 10.93 2.77
N GLY A 99 29.15 10.59 1.48
CA GLY A 99 30.28 9.83 0.92
C GLY A 99 30.31 8.35 1.34
N ALA A 100 29.24 7.84 1.98
CA ALA A 100 29.14 6.45 2.38
C ALA A 100 29.15 5.52 1.16
N ARG A 101 30.13 4.62 1.07
CA ARG A 101 30.18 3.64 -0.02
C ARG A 101 29.22 2.48 0.28
N LEU A 102 28.22 2.29 -0.58
CA LEU A 102 27.24 1.20 -0.49
C LEU A 102 27.35 0.26 -1.68
N ARG A 103 27.57 -1.04 -1.42
CA ARG A 103 27.51 -2.11 -2.41
C ARG A 103 26.07 -2.58 -2.55
N VAL A 104 25.36 -2.15 -3.59
CA VAL A 104 24.00 -2.61 -3.87
C VAL A 104 24.05 -4.02 -4.45
N LEU A 105 23.30 -4.95 -3.86
CA LEU A 105 23.09 -6.30 -4.39
C LEU A 105 21.60 -6.44 -4.73
N SER A 106 21.31 -6.45 -6.04
CA SER A 106 19.93 -6.39 -6.57
C SER A 106 19.63 -7.30 -7.76
N SER A 107 20.56 -8.19 -8.09
CA SER A 107 20.45 -9.14 -9.20
C SER A 107 21.05 -10.51 -8.82
N PRO A 108 20.57 -11.60 -9.43
CA PRO A 108 21.21 -12.91 -9.31
C PRO A 108 22.67 -12.88 -9.79
N PRO A 109 23.57 -13.69 -9.20
CA PRO A 109 23.33 -14.67 -8.15
C PRO A 109 23.27 -14.06 -6.73
N HIS A 110 23.62 -12.78 -6.57
CA HIS A 110 23.83 -12.17 -5.24
C HIS A 110 22.53 -11.83 -4.50
N PHE A 111 21.49 -11.43 -5.22
CA PHE A 111 20.16 -11.21 -4.66
C PHE A 111 19.06 -11.51 -5.69
N SER A 112 18.23 -12.51 -5.40
CA SER A 112 16.99 -12.79 -6.13
C SER A 112 15.80 -12.49 -5.21
N PHE A 113 14.96 -11.54 -5.59
CA PHE A 113 13.80 -11.15 -4.78
C PHE A 113 12.74 -12.26 -4.80
N GLY A 114 12.17 -12.56 -3.63
CA GLY A 114 11.31 -13.73 -3.42
C GLY A 114 12.07 -14.95 -2.90
N HIS A 115 13.36 -15.12 -3.25
CA HIS A 115 14.17 -16.27 -2.86
C HIS A 115 15.22 -15.91 -1.81
N THR A 116 16.16 -15.02 -2.11
CA THR A 116 17.27 -14.67 -1.20
C THR A 116 16.74 -14.07 0.09
N ASN A 117 15.76 -13.16 0.03
CA ASN A 117 15.14 -12.56 1.22
C ASN A 117 14.19 -13.49 2.00
N ARG A 118 14.04 -14.75 1.57
CA ARG A 118 13.30 -15.81 2.29
C ARG A 118 14.22 -16.92 2.81
N SER A 119 15.52 -16.88 2.52
CA SER A 119 16.46 -17.91 2.98
C SER A 119 16.70 -17.82 4.50
N PRO A 120 16.94 -18.95 5.20
CA PRO A 120 17.23 -18.92 6.64
C PRO A 120 18.43 -18.04 7.01
N GLN A 121 19.44 -17.97 6.13
CA GLN A 121 20.63 -17.13 6.31
C GLN A 121 20.29 -15.63 6.27
N PHE A 122 19.35 -15.22 5.41
CA PHE A 122 18.88 -13.84 5.34
C PHE A 122 17.93 -13.51 6.49
N LEU A 123 16.98 -14.39 6.79
CA LEU A 123 16.01 -14.18 7.88
C LEU A 123 16.68 -14.11 9.25
N LYS A 124 17.81 -14.80 9.46
CA LYS A 124 18.63 -14.67 10.68
C LYS A 124 19.18 -13.25 10.90
N LYS A 125 19.38 -12.46 9.84
CA LYS A 125 19.82 -11.05 9.90
C LYS A 125 18.66 -10.06 9.82
N PHE A 126 17.62 -10.41 9.06
CA PHE A 126 16.51 -9.55 8.69
C PHE A 126 15.17 -10.28 8.88
N PRO A 127 14.64 -10.38 10.11
CA PRO A 127 13.56 -11.34 10.46
C PRO A 127 12.28 -11.24 9.64
N LEU A 128 11.93 -10.04 9.14
CA LEU A 128 10.73 -9.82 8.33
C LEU A 128 10.88 -10.23 6.85
N GLY A 129 12.09 -10.56 6.39
CA GLY A 129 12.37 -10.88 4.97
C GLY A 129 12.07 -9.74 3.99
N LYS A 130 12.02 -8.49 4.47
CA LYS A 130 11.78 -7.28 3.66
C LYS A 130 13.08 -6.74 3.08
N VAL A 131 12.97 -5.85 2.08
CA VAL A 131 14.07 -5.01 1.57
C VAL A 131 13.60 -3.56 1.32
N PRO A 132 14.47 -2.53 1.41
CA PRO A 132 15.93 -2.60 1.62
C PRO A 132 16.35 -3.18 2.97
N ALA A 133 17.47 -3.89 2.96
CA ALA A 133 18.14 -4.43 4.14
C ALA A 133 19.64 -4.15 4.05
N PHE A 134 20.29 -3.81 5.17
CA PHE A 134 21.67 -3.33 5.21
C PHE A 134 22.54 -4.19 6.13
N GLU A 135 23.76 -4.47 5.70
CA GLU A 135 24.80 -5.15 6.48
C GLU A 135 26.13 -4.40 6.37
N GLY A 136 26.70 -3.99 7.51
CA GLY A 136 28.02 -3.34 7.60
C GLY A 136 29.20 -4.33 7.54
N ASP A 137 30.39 -3.81 7.27
CA ASP A 137 31.67 -4.54 7.25
C ASP A 137 31.98 -5.25 8.60
N ASP A 138 31.39 -4.75 9.69
CA ASP A 138 31.45 -5.23 11.06
C ASP A 138 30.34 -6.25 11.41
N GLY A 139 29.45 -6.56 10.46
CA GLY A 139 28.27 -7.39 10.67
C GLY A 139 27.06 -6.66 11.25
N PHE A 140 27.13 -5.34 11.46
CA PHE A 140 25.98 -4.56 11.95
C PHE A 140 24.84 -4.57 10.92
N CYS A 141 23.69 -5.13 11.31
CA CYS A 141 22.54 -5.33 10.44
C CYS A 141 21.42 -4.32 10.75
N VAL A 142 20.87 -3.68 9.71
CA VAL A 142 19.75 -2.74 9.82
C VAL A 142 18.66 -3.10 8.81
N PHE A 143 17.41 -3.11 9.27
CA PHE A 143 16.21 -3.20 8.43
C PHE A 143 15.32 -1.95 8.65
N GLU A 144 14.28 -1.82 7.82
CA GLU A 144 13.47 -0.62 7.60
C GLU A 144 14.22 0.58 6.96
N SER A 145 13.62 1.11 5.89
CA SER A 145 14.30 2.05 4.98
C SER A 145 14.73 3.37 5.61
N ASN A 146 13.99 3.87 6.61
CA ASN A 146 14.31 5.10 7.32
C ASN A 146 15.53 4.93 8.23
N ALA A 147 15.62 3.79 8.93
CA ALA A 147 16.76 3.48 9.80
C ALA A 147 18.05 3.31 8.98
N ILE A 148 17.97 2.65 7.83
CA ILE A 148 19.11 2.52 6.90
C ILE A 148 19.54 3.90 6.37
N ALA A 149 18.59 4.71 5.89
CA ALA A 149 18.89 6.06 5.38
C ALA A 149 19.46 6.97 6.46
N TYR A 150 18.93 6.91 7.69
CA TYR A 150 19.46 7.60 8.85
C TYR A 150 20.89 7.15 9.18
N TYR A 151 21.15 5.85 9.25
CA TYR A 151 22.48 5.30 9.58
C TYR A 151 23.56 5.75 8.60
N VAL A 152 23.26 5.80 7.29
CA VAL A 152 24.22 6.23 6.26
C VAL A 152 24.30 7.76 6.04
N SER A 153 23.47 8.55 6.73
CA SER A 153 23.45 10.02 6.64
C SER A 153 24.52 10.72 7.49
N THR A 154 24.82 11.99 7.14
CA THR A 154 25.54 12.92 8.02
C THR A 154 24.63 13.50 9.11
N GLU A 155 25.19 14.27 10.03
CA GLU A 155 24.42 15.00 11.04
C GLU A 155 23.46 16.03 10.43
N GLU A 156 23.90 16.78 9.41
CA GLU A 156 23.08 17.83 8.80
C GLU A 156 21.90 17.28 8.01
N LEU A 157 22.03 16.08 7.43
CA LEU A 157 20.91 15.35 6.83
C LEU A 157 19.88 14.88 7.88
N ARG A 158 20.33 14.58 9.10
CA ARG A 158 19.49 14.16 10.23
C ARG A 158 18.85 15.35 10.96
N GLY A 159 19.48 16.52 10.89
CA GLY A 159 19.14 17.74 11.62
C GLY A 159 20.11 17.99 12.78
N SER A 160 20.93 19.04 12.68
CA SER A 160 21.99 19.41 13.64
C SER A 160 21.51 20.09 14.94
N THR A 161 20.20 20.16 15.17
CA THR A 161 19.61 20.61 16.44
C THR A 161 18.42 19.72 16.79
N PRO A 162 17.99 19.64 18.06
CA PRO A 162 16.82 18.84 18.44
C PRO A 162 15.55 19.21 17.66
N GLU A 163 15.34 20.49 17.38
CA GLU A 163 14.19 21.02 16.64
C GLU A 163 14.28 20.63 15.16
N ALA A 164 15.48 20.73 14.56
CA ALA A 164 15.72 20.31 13.19
C ALA A 164 15.55 18.79 13.03
N ALA A 165 16.04 18.00 13.98
CA ALA A 165 15.89 16.55 13.98
C ALA A 165 14.42 16.11 14.17
N ALA A 166 13.67 16.79 15.05
CA ALA A 166 12.24 16.57 15.20
C ALA A 166 11.47 16.93 13.91
N ALA A 167 11.80 18.05 13.26
CA ALA A 167 11.20 18.45 11.99
C ALA A 167 11.54 17.48 10.84
N VAL A 168 12.76 16.95 10.79
CA VAL A 168 13.14 15.89 9.85
C VAL A 168 12.31 14.63 10.09
N LEU A 169 12.22 14.16 11.35
CA LEU A 169 11.43 12.98 11.70
C LEU A 169 9.93 13.16 11.41
N GLN A 170 9.37 14.36 11.62
CA GLN A 170 7.99 14.69 11.28
C GLN A 170 7.71 14.44 9.79
N TRP A 171 8.55 14.95 8.89
CA TRP A 171 8.37 14.78 7.44
C TRP A 171 8.69 13.37 6.94
N VAL A 172 9.66 12.68 7.56
CA VAL A 172 9.93 11.26 7.29
C VAL A 172 8.73 10.39 7.67
N ASN A 173 8.11 10.64 8.82
CA ASN A 173 6.91 9.92 9.25
C ASN A 173 5.72 10.24 8.35
N PHE A 174 5.42 11.52 8.10
CA PHE A 174 4.37 11.99 7.19
C PHE A 174 4.48 11.36 5.79
N ALA A 175 5.70 11.14 5.28
CA ALA A 175 5.91 10.41 4.03
C ALA A 175 5.32 8.99 4.09
N ASP A 176 5.67 8.22 5.12
CA ASP A 176 5.24 6.82 5.24
C ASP A 176 3.80 6.65 5.77
N SER A 177 3.22 7.63 6.50
CA SER A 177 1.83 7.59 7.00
C SER A 177 0.81 8.19 6.02
N ASP A 178 1.07 9.36 5.45
CA ASP A 178 0.06 10.14 4.72
C ASP A 178 0.26 10.09 3.20
N VAL A 179 1.51 9.94 2.73
CA VAL A 179 1.82 9.97 1.29
C VAL A 179 1.87 8.57 0.69
N VAL A 180 2.57 7.64 1.34
CA VAL A 180 2.83 6.29 0.79
C VAL A 180 1.57 5.44 0.63
N PRO A 181 0.58 5.43 1.54
CA PRO A 181 -0.64 4.65 1.33
C PRO A 181 -1.46 5.08 0.10
N PRO A 182 -1.89 6.35 -0.07
CA PRO A 182 -2.66 6.74 -1.26
C PRO A 182 -1.80 6.73 -2.55
N ALA A 183 -0.50 7.05 -2.47
CA ALA A 183 0.42 6.88 -3.60
C ALA A 183 0.46 5.42 -4.10
N SER A 184 0.50 4.45 -3.17
CA SER A 184 0.48 3.03 -3.52
C SER A 184 -0.86 2.62 -4.14
N THR A 185 -1.98 3.01 -3.52
CA THR A 185 -3.34 2.72 -4.00
C THR A 185 -3.59 3.25 -5.42
N TRP A 186 -3.15 4.46 -5.74
CA TRP A 186 -3.35 5.06 -7.05
C TRP A 186 -2.35 4.55 -8.10
N VAL A 187 -1.06 4.40 -7.76
CA VAL A 187 -0.02 4.11 -8.76
C VAL A 187 0.15 2.61 -9.04
N PHE A 188 0.00 1.72 -8.05
CA PHE A 188 0.24 0.28 -8.26
C PHE A 188 -0.65 -0.37 -9.33
N PRO A 189 -1.92 0.03 -9.54
CA PRO A 189 -2.70 -0.39 -10.71
C PRO A 189 -2.09 0.03 -12.04
N THR A 190 -1.53 1.25 -12.16
CA THR A 190 -0.89 1.73 -13.42
C THR A 190 0.39 0.96 -13.77
N LEU A 191 0.98 0.26 -12.79
CA LEU A 191 2.15 -0.60 -12.93
C LEU A 191 1.78 -2.09 -13.04
N GLY A 192 0.49 -2.45 -13.07
CA GLY A 192 0.04 -3.83 -13.08
C GLY A 192 0.38 -4.63 -11.81
N ILE A 193 0.67 -3.96 -10.69
CA ILE A 193 1.06 -4.60 -9.42
C ILE A 193 -0.17 -5.03 -8.62
N LEU A 194 -1.21 -4.20 -8.61
CA LEU A 194 -2.51 -4.44 -7.99
C LEU A 194 -3.62 -4.32 -9.04
N HIS A 195 -4.79 -4.90 -8.76
CA HIS A 195 -5.98 -4.69 -9.59
C HIS A 195 -6.54 -3.27 -9.35
N TYR A 196 -7.19 -2.68 -10.36
CA TYR A 196 -7.78 -1.35 -10.25
C TYR A 196 -9.10 -1.37 -9.48
N ASN A 197 -9.23 -0.45 -8.52
CA ASN A 197 -10.50 -0.15 -7.86
C ASN A 197 -10.81 1.33 -7.99
N LYS A 198 -11.92 1.68 -8.66
CA LYS A 198 -12.31 3.06 -8.94
C LYS A 198 -12.53 3.87 -7.67
N GLN A 199 -13.29 3.36 -6.71
CA GLN A 199 -13.62 4.08 -5.47
C GLN A 199 -12.36 4.35 -4.64
N ALA A 200 -11.51 3.33 -4.45
CA ALA A 200 -10.24 3.50 -3.74
C ALA A 200 -9.28 4.46 -4.46
N THR A 201 -9.29 4.49 -5.79
CA THR A 201 -8.46 5.42 -6.58
C THR A 201 -8.93 6.87 -6.44
N GLU A 202 -10.24 7.15 -6.48
CA GLU A 202 -10.73 8.53 -6.30
C GLU A 202 -10.55 9.02 -4.85
N VAL A 203 -10.69 8.15 -3.85
CA VAL A 203 -10.31 8.49 -2.45
C VAL A 203 -8.82 8.81 -2.35
N ALA A 204 -7.95 7.96 -2.91
CA ALA A 204 -6.50 8.18 -2.90
C ALA A 204 -6.08 9.47 -3.64
N LYS A 205 -6.79 9.87 -4.70
CA LYS A 205 -6.58 11.16 -5.38
C LYS A 205 -6.89 12.34 -4.47
N GLU A 206 -7.99 12.29 -3.71
CA GLU A 206 -8.33 13.34 -2.73
C GLU A 206 -7.34 13.39 -1.55
N GLU A 207 -6.83 12.24 -1.11
CA GLU A 207 -5.78 12.16 -0.10
C GLU A 207 -4.46 12.76 -0.61
N VAL A 208 -4.05 12.44 -1.84
CA VAL A 208 -2.90 13.09 -2.49
C VAL A 208 -3.12 14.61 -2.68
N ARG A 209 -4.33 15.07 -3.01
CA ARG A 209 -4.65 16.52 -3.07
C ARG A 209 -4.45 17.21 -1.72
N LYS A 210 -4.92 16.60 -0.62
CA LYS A 210 -4.71 17.12 0.75
C LYS A 210 -3.22 17.18 1.10
N VAL A 211 -2.48 16.09 0.87
CA VAL A 211 -1.03 15.99 1.08
C VAL A 211 -0.28 17.09 0.31
N LEU A 212 -0.55 17.23 -0.99
CA LEU A 212 0.10 18.23 -1.82
C LEU A 212 -0.27 19.66 -1.39
N GLY A 213 -1.49 19.90 -0.91
CA GLY A 213 -1.89 21.19 -0.35
C GLY A 213 -1.14 21.57 0.94
N VAL A 214 -0.94 20.61 1.85
CA VAL A 214 -0.12 20.79 3.07
C VAL A 214 1.33 21.11 2.70
N LEU A 215 1.90 20.36 1.75
CA LEU A 215 3.26 20.58 1.27
C LEU A 215 3.41 21.94 0.57
N ASP A 216 2.45 22.34 -0.28
CA ASP A 216 2.52 23.61 -1.01
C ASP A 216 2.49 24.81 -0.06
N GLY A 217 1.61 24.77 0.95
CA GLY A 217 1.52 25.78 2.00
C GLY A 217 2.81 25.91 2.83
N HIS A 218 3.45 24.79 3.18
CA HIS A 218 4.74 24.80 3.91
C HIS A 218 5.89 25.29 3.03
N LEU A 219 5.92 24.90 1.76
CA LEU A 219 6.98 25.19 0.80
C LEU A 219 6.89 26.58 0.16
N ARG A 220 5.78 27.31 0.33
CA ARG A 220 5.53 28.66 -0.21
C ARG A 220 6.63 29.68 0.07
N THR A 221 7.32 29.57 1.21
CA THR A 221 8.39 30.50 1.63
C THR A 221 9.66 29.76 2.05
N ARG A 222 9.91 28.57 1.50
CA ARG A 222 11.04 27.70 1.86
C ARG A 222 11.65 27.05 0.62
N THR A 223 12.97 26.89 0.60
CA THR A 223 13.69 26.19 -0.47
C THR A 223 13.61 24.67 -0.29
N PHE A 224 13.70 24.22 0.96
CA PHE A 224 13.68 22.82 1.38
C PHE A 224 12.78 22.65 2.62
N LEU A 225 12.43 21.41 2.99
CA LEU A 225 11.45 21.16 4.05
C LEU A 225 11.94 21.57 5.45
N VAL A 226 13.25 21.50 5.71
CA VAL A 226 13.88 21.81 7.01
C VAL A 226 15.17 22.59 6.80
N GLY A 227 15.39 23.67 7.56
CA GLY A 227 16.69 24.33 7.68
C GLY A 227 17.29 24.94 6.40
N GLU A 228 16.48 25.21 5.38
CA GLU A 228 16.90 25.74 4.06
C GLU A 228 18.04 24.95 3.38
N ARG A 229 18.13 23.64 3.65
CA ARG A 229 19.05 22.71 2.98
C ARG A 229 18.38 21.35 2.79
N VAL A 230 18.89 20.55 1.84
CA VAL A 230 18.45 19.15 1.70
C VAL A 230 18.67 18.40 3.01
N SER A 231 17.64 17.69 3.44
CA SER A 231 17.63 16.82 4.62
C SER A 231 16.99 15.46 4.30
N LEU A 232 16.97 14.53 5.27
CA LEU A 232 16.23 13.27 5.14
C LEU A 232 14.71 13.46 4.95
N ALA A 233 14.14 14.62 5.34
CA ALA A 233 12.77 14.99 5.00
C ALA A 233 12.60 15.06 3.47
N ASP A 234 13.47 15.84 2.81
CA ASP A 234 13.42 16.08 1.38
C ASP A 234 13.65 14.79 0.59
N ILE A 235 14.70 14.04 0.97
CA ILE A 235 15.03 12.75 0.38
C ILE A 235 13.84 11.77 0.50
N SER A 236 13.19 11.71 1.66
CA SER A 236 12.10 10.76 1.90
C SER A 236 10.82 11.11 1.14
N LEU A 237 10.40 12.39 1.15
CA LEU A 237 9.20 12.81 0.43
C LEU A 237 9.39 12.81 -1.08
N VAL A 238 10.57 13.17 -1.61
CA VAL A 238 10.85 13.01 -3.04
C VAL A 238 10.76 11.54 -3.46
N CYS A 239 11.31 10.61 -2.67
CA CYS A 239 11.23 9.17 -2.98
C CYS A 239 9.78 8.64 -2.90
N ALA A 240 8.97 9.11 -1.95
CA ALA A 240 7.56 8.73 -1.85
C ALA A 240 6.71 9.30 -3.02
N LEU A 241 6.95 10.56 -3.41
CA LEU A 241 6.24 11.23 -4.50
C LEU A 241 6.75 10.84 -5.90
N LEU A 242 7.93 10.21 -6.02
CA LEU A 242 8.58 9.90 -7.30
C LEU A 242 7.67 9.16 -8.28
N TRP A 243 7.01 8.10 -7.81
CA TRP A 243 6.13 7.27 -8.64
C TRP A 243 4.81 7.97 -8.99
N LEU A 244 4.30 8.84 -8.11
CA LEU A 244 3.17 9.73 -8.43
C LEU A 244 3.53 10.69 -9.58
N TYR A 245 4.68 11.37 -9.49
CA TYR A 245 5.15 12.30 -10.52
C TYR A 245 5.53 11.63 -11.86
N LYS A 246 6.06 10.39 -11.85
CA LYS A 246 6.33 9.62 -13.08
C LYS A 246 5.05 9.15 -13.76
N GLN A 247 4.04 8.71 -13.00
CA GLN A 247 2.87 7.99 -13.56
C GLN A 247 1.59 8.82 -13.70
N VAL A 248 1.18 9.60 -12.69
CA VAL A 248 -0.23 10.05 -12.58
C VAL A 248 -0.44 11.53 -12.29
N LEU A 249 0.54 12.24 -11.72
CA LEU A 249 0.46 13.69 -11.51
C LEU A 249 0.76 14.43 -12.82
N ASP A 250 -0.19 14.41 -13.75
CA ASP A 250 -0.11 15.14 -15.03
C ASP A 250 -0.17 16.68 -14.83
N PRO A 251 0.05 17.50 -15.88
CA PRO A 251 0.07 18.95 -15.76
C PRO A 251 -1.19 19.56 -15.15
N ALA A 252 -2.37 18.98 -15.40
CA ALA A 252 -3.64 19.48 -14.90
C ALA A 252 -3.82 19.15 -13.41
N PHE A 253 -3.46 17.94 -12.99
CA PHE A 253 -3.54 17.55 -11.57
C PHE A 253 -2.52 18.31 -10.71
N ARG A 254 -1.29 18.50 -11.18
CA ARG A 254 -0.22 19.17 -10.39
C ARG A 254 -0.25 20.70 -10.47
N GLY A 255 -0.98 21.28 -11.41
CA GLY A 255 -1.05 22.74 -11.63
C GLY A 255 -1.33 23.59 -10.37
N PRO A 256 -2.26 23.20 -9.47
CA PRO A 256 -2.51 23.92 -8.21
C PRO A 256 -1.35 23.87 -7.19
N PHE A 257 -0.38 22.96 -7.35
CA PHE A 257 0.68 22.67 -6.38
C PHE A 257 2.05 23.11 -6.91
N GLY A 258 2.14 24.39 -7.30
CA GLY A 258 3.32 24.98 -7.93
C GLY A 258 4.55 25.02 -7.03
N ASN A 259 4.39 25.28 -5.73
CA ASN A 259 5.51 25.33 -4.78
C ASN A 259 6.08 23.93 -4.51
N VAL A 260 5.24 22.89 -4.51
CA VAL A 260 5.67 21.48 -4.45
C VAL A 260 6.35 21.06 -5.74
N THR A 261 5.77 21.35 -6.90
CA THR A 261 6.36 20.98 -8.20
C THR A 261 7.74 21.62 -8.38
N ARG A 262 7.89 22.88 -7.99
CA ARG A 262 9.17 23.59 -7.92
C ARG A 262 10.18 22.91 -6.99
N TRP A 263 9.80 22.58 -5.75
CA TRP A 263 10.70 21.96 -4.77
C TRP A 263 11.13 20.55 -5.21
N PHE A 264 10.20 19.77 -5.74
CA PHE A 264 10.45 18.43 -6.26
C PHE A 264 11.45 18.46 -7.43
N LEU A 265 11.28 19.38 -8.38
CA LEU A 265 12.24 19.62 -9.46
C LEU A 265 13.60 20.14 -8.95
N THR A 266 13.63 21.03 -7.96
CA THR A 266 14.88 21.50 -7.31
C THR A 266 15.65 20.35 -6.67
N CYS A 267 14.95 19.42 -5.98
CA CYS A 267 15.56 18.25 -5.36
C CYS A 267 16.06 17.25 -6.41
N LEU A 268 15.21 16.87 -7.38
CA LEU A 268 15.60 15.97 -8.47
C LEU A 268 16.82 16.47 -9.27
N ASN A 269 16.99 17.78 -9.39
CA ASN A 269 18.12 18.35 -10.13
C ASN A 269 19.42 18.47 -9.32
N GLN A 270 19.42 18.17 -8.01
CA GLN A 270 20.67 18.08 -7.25
C GLN A 270 21.56 16.95 -7.77
N PRO A 271 22.89 17.11 -7.86
CA PRO A 271 23.80 16.07 -8.34
C PRO A 271 23.63 14.72 -7.62
N GLN A 272 23.42 14.76 -6.30
CA GLN A 272 23.22 13.59 -5.44
C GLN A 272 21.93 12.83 -5.74
N PHE A 273 20.87 13.51 -6.19
CA PHE A 273 19.63 12.87 -6.63
C PHE A 273 19.79 12.31 -8.05
N LYS A 274 20.35 13.09 -8.99
CA LYS A 274 20.63 12.62 -10.36
C LYS A 274 21.53 11.37 -10.41
N ALA A 275 22.53 11.30 -9.53
CA ALA A 275 23.43 10.16 -9.41
C ALA A 275 22.76 8.83 -8.99
N VAL A 276 21.51 8.87 -8.51
CA VAL A 276 20.74 7.69 -8.08
C VAL A 276 19.47 7.49 -8.92
N LEU A 277 18.78 8.57 -9.26
CA LEU A 277 17.49 8.56 -9.95
C LEU A 277 17.59 8.72 -11.47
N GLY A 278 18.77 9.08 -11.99
CA GLY A 278 18.97 9.40 -13.40
C GLY A 278 18.17 10.64 -13.84
N GLU A 279 17.70 10.61 -15.09
CA GLU A 279 16.76 11.61 -15.60
C GLU A 279 15.31 11.17 -15.33
N VAL A 280 14.57 11.98 -14.57
CA VAL A 280 13.18 11.71 -14.21
C VAL A 280 12.24 12.53 -15.09
N GLN A 281 11.68 11.89 -16.11
CA GLN A 281 10.60 12.48 -16.91
C GLN A 281 9.32 12.56 -16.07
N LEU A 282 8.70 13.74 -16.03
CA LEU A 282 7.38 13.92 -15.38
C LEU A 282 6.26 13.42 -16.29
N CYS A 283 5.20 12.90 -15.67
CA CYS A 283 3.94 12.52 -16.33
C CYS A 283 3.39 13.66 -17.20
N GLN A 284 3.03 13.37 -18.45
CA GLN A 284 2.36 14.33 -19.35
C GLN A 284 0.86 14.04 -19.49
N ARG A 285 0.44 12.80 -19.25
CA ARG A 285 -0.96 12.35 -19.25
C ARG A 285 -1.10 11.22 -18.22
N MET A 286 -2.07 11.33 -17.32
CA MET A 286 -2.28 10.36 -16.24
C MET A 286 -2.33 8.92 -16.76
N ALA A 287 -1.41 8.07 -16.29
CA ALA A 287 -1.40 6.64 -16.61
C ALA A 287 -2.67 5.95 -16.08
N GLN A 288 -3.17 5.00 -16.86
CA GLN A 288 -4.36 4.22 -16.54
C GLN A 288 -3.98 2.76 -16.22
N PHE A 289 -4.92 2.00 -15.65
CA PHE A 289 -4.74 0.56 -15.45
C PHE A 289 -4.70 -0.17 -16.80
N ASP A 290 -3.77 -1.11 -16.93
CA ASP A 290 -3.57 -1.92 -18.12
C ASP A 290 -3.73 -3.40 -17.75
N ALA A 291 -4.83 -3.99 -18.21
CA ALA A 291 -5.19 -5.38 -17.89
C ALA A 291 -4.16 -6.39 -18.44
N LYS A 292 -3.51 -6.10 -19.58
CA LYS A 292 -2.50 -6.97 -20.17
C LYS A 292 -1.23 -6.95 -19.34
N LYS A 293 -0.75 -5.76 -18.95
CA LYS A 293 0.39 -5.63 -18.02
C LYS A 293 0.12 -6.27 -16.65
N PHE A 294 -1.12 -6.20 -16.15
CA PHE A 294 -1.51 -6.89 -14.92
C PHE A 294 -1.43 -8.42 -15.08
N ALA A 295 -1.98 -8.99 -16.16
CA ALA A 295 -1.89 -10.42 -16.44
C ALA A 295 -0.43 -10.89 -16.59
N GLU A 296 0.40 -10.16 -17.34
CA GLU A 296 1.83 -10.43 -17.49
C GLU A 296 2.59 -10.40 -16.16
N SER A 297 2.25 -9.49 -15.23
CA SER A 297 2.92 -9.37 -13.94
C SER A 297 2.64 -10.57 -13.02
N GLN A 298 1.42 -11.12 -13.06
CA GLN A 298 1.08 -12.33 -12.32
C GLN A 298 1.72 -13.56 -12.96
N ALA A 299 1.64 -13.69 -14.30
CA ALA A 299 2.23 -14.81 -15.04
C ALA A 299 3.76 -14.94 -14.87
N ARG A 300 4.47 -13.85 -14.53
CA ARG A 300 5.89 -13.90 -14.10
C ARG A 300 6.03 -14.44 -12.67
N LYS A 301 5.28 -13.90 -11.71
CA LYS A 301 5.30 -14.34 -10.29
C LYS A 301 4.97 -15.83 -10.11
N ASP A 302 4.20 -16.42 -11.01
CA ASP A 302 3.87 -17.85 -10.96
C ASP A 302 4.92 -18.74 -11.66
N LYS A 303 5.71 -18.19 -12.60
CA LYS A 303 6.87 -18.89 -13.19
C LYS A 303 8.08 -18.94 -12.27
N ASP A 304 8.27 -17.93 -11.42
CA ASP A 304 9.34 -17.91 -10.41
C ASP A 304 9.08 -18.89 -9.23
N LYS A 305 7.95 -19.62 -9.23
CA LYS A 305 7.57 -20.62 -8.21
C LYS A 305 7.82 -22.07 -8.66
N GLU A 306 9.00 -22.40 -9.18
CA GLU A 306 9.35 -23.82 -9.32
C GLU A 306 9.47 -24.51 -7.94
N PRO A 307 8.98 -25.76 -7.80
CA PRO A 307 8.82 -26.40 -6.50
C PRO A 307 10.13 -26.93 -5.93
N ALA A 308 10.33 -26.74 -4.63
CA ALA A 308 11.41 -27.40 -3.89
C ALA A 308 11.26 -28.93 -3.95
N LYS A 309 12.37 -29.64 -4.20
CA LYS A 309 12.45 -31.10 -4.36
C LYS A 309 11.69 -31.86 -3.27
N LYS A 310 10.69 -32.66 -3.65
CA LYS A 310 10.35 -33.89 -2.91
C LYS A 310 11.26 -35.02 -3.37
N GLY A 311 11.60 -35.92 -2.45
CA GLY A 311 12.52 -37.04 -2.68
C GLY A 311 11.93 -38.17 -3.53
N GLU A 312 12.78 -39.13 -3.86
CA GLU A 312 12.47 -40.28 -4.71
C GLU A 312 11.34 -41.16 -4.16
N LYS A 313 10.48 -41.68 -5.06
CA LYS A 313 10.04 -43.09 -5.05
C LYS A 313 9.22 -43.48 -6.27
N GLY A 314 9.61 -44.60 -6.89
CA GLY A 314 8.71 -45.51 -7.60
C GLY A 314 8.31 -45.13 -9.03
N GLU A 315 8.94 -45.78 -10.01
CA GLU A 315 8.39 -45.92 -11.36
C GLU A 315 7.09 -46.74 -11.35
N LYS A 316 6.18 -46.44 -12.27
CA LYS A 316 5.25 -47.42 -12.86
C LYS A 316 4.63 -46.88 -14.16
N GLU A 317 4.57 -47.74 -15.17
CA GLU A 317 4.13 -47.38 -16.52
C GLU A 317 2.60 -47.22 -16.65
N PRO A 318 2.11 -46.41 -17.60
CA PRO A 318 0.68 -46.26 -17.89
C PRO A 318 0.16 -47.30 -18.92
N PRO A 319 -0.97 -47.99 -18.66
CA PRO A 319 -1.60 -48.84 -19.65
C PRO A 319 -2.36 -48.03 -20.72
N LYS A 320 -2.25 -48.47 -21.98
CA LYS A 320 -3.01 -47.91 -23.12
C LYS A 320 -4.49 -48.33 -23.11
N LYS A 321 -5.37 -47.42 -23.53
CA LYS A 321 -6.63 -47.67 -24.27
C LYS A 321 -7.19 -46.33 -24.80
N GLU A 322 -7.12 -46.08 -26.10
CA GLU A 322 -8.11 -46.41 -27.16
C GLU A 322 -9.18 -45.32 -27.38
N LYS A 323 -9.47 -44.99 -28.65
CA LYS A 323 -10.39 -43.92 -29.08
C LYS A 323 -11.51 -44.49 -29.97
N PRO A 324 -12.77 -44.06 -29.76
CA PRO A 324 -13.80 -44.03 -30.82
C PRO A 324 -13.75 -42.70 -31.65
N PRO A 325 -14.43 -42.62 -32.81
CA PRO A 325 -14.11 -41.64 -33.85
C PRO A 325 -14.98 -40.37 -33.91
N ARG A 326 -14.52 -39.43 -34.75
CA ARG A 326 -15.19 -38.20 -35.24
C ARG A 326 -16.37 -38.53 -36.20
N LYS A 327 -17.28 -37.58 -36.40
CA LYS A 327 -18.07 -37.42 -37.64
C LYS A 327 -18.30 -35.94 -37.99
N GLU A 328 -18.44 -35.70 -39.29
CA GLU A 328 -18.80 -34.44 -39.97
C GLU A 328 -20.30 -34.08 -39.80
N GLU A 329 -20.89 -32.97 -40.30
CA GLU A 329 -20.53 -31.55 -40.57
C GLU A 329 -21.87 -30.84 -40.93
N LYS A 330 -21.95 -29.49 -40.79
CA LYS A 330 -22.78 -28.60 -41.64
C LYS A 330 -22.55 -27.10 -41.33
N ARG A 331 -22.82 -26.23 -42.32
CA ARG A 331 -22.64 -24.75 -42.38
C ARG A 331 -23.46 -24.20 -43.56
N PRO A 332 -23.61 -22.87 -43.77
CA PRO A 332 -23.46 -21.70 -42.87
C PRO A 332 -24.89 -21.21 -42.47
N GLN A 333 -25.39 -19.97 -42.36
CA GLN A 333 -25.07 -18.51 -42.15
C GLN A 333 -26.45 -17.83 -41.86
N PRO A 334 -26.64 -16.50 -41.65
CA PRO A 334 -25.72 -15.39 -41.31
C PRO A 334 -26.04 -14.79 -39.89
N GLU A 335 -25.04 -14.38 -39.09
CA GLU A 335 -24.46 -13.02 -38.97
C GLU A 335 -25.40 -11.95 -38.36
N GLU A 336 -25.23 -11.72 -37.04
CA GLU A 336 -25.30 -10.39 -36.41
C GLU A 336 -23.92 -10.12 -35.78
N GLU A 337 -23.47 -8.87 -35.75
CA GLU A 337 -22.09 -8.51 -35.37
C GLU A 337 -21.89 -8.48 -33.84
N LEU A 338 -20.77 -9.03 -33.36
CA LEU A 338 -20.33 -8.96 -31.96
C LEU A 338 -18.88 -8.46 -31.86
N ASP A 339 -18.64 -7.64 -30.84
CA ASP A 339 -17.47 -6.78 -30.67
C ASP A 339 -16.14 -7.54 -30.45
N GLU A 340 -15.03 -6.95 -30.91
CA GLU A 340 -13.67 -7.54 -30.87
C GLU A 340 -13.23 -7.91 -29.45
N CYS A 341 -13.81 -7.28 -28.43
CA CYS A 341 -13.58 -7.59 -27.02
C CYS A 341 -13.88 -9.04 -26.64
N GLU A 342 -14.89 -9.69 -27.25
CA GLU A 342 -15.25 -11.07 -26.90
C GLU A 342 -14.29 -12.11 -27.49
N GLN A 343 -13.78 -11.87 -28.71
CA GLN A 343 -12.89 -12.82 -29.38
C GLN A 343 -11.53 -12.96 -28.66
N VAL A 344 -11.04 -11.86 -28.06
CA VAL A 344 -9.79 -11.89 -27.27
C VAL A 344 -9.95 -12.70 -25.97
N LEU A 345 -11.16 -12.71 -25.37
CA LEU A 345 -11.47 -13.51 -24.18
C LEU A 345 -11.65 -15.01 -24.48
N ALA A 346 -11.89 -15.39 -25.75
CA ALA A 346 -12.06 -16.78 -26.17
C ALA A 346 -10.73 -17.54 -26.41
N ALA A 347 -9.57 -16.85 -26.37
CA ALA A 347 -8.30 -17.34 -26.90
C ALA A 347 -7.29 -17.87 -25.85
N GLU A 348 -7.62 -17.91 -24.56
CA GLU A 348 -6.76 -18.51 -23.53
C GLU A 348 -6.95 -20.04 -23.40
N PRO A 349 -5.89 -20.82 -23.08
CA PRO A 349 -5.97 -22.27 -22.97
C PRO A 349 -6.84 -22.68 -21.77
N LYS A 350 -8.02 -23.21 -22.06
CA LYS A 350 -9.04 -23.55 -21.06
C LYS A 350 -8.52 -24.50 -19.97
N ALA A 351 -8.22 -23.95 -18.79
CA ALA A 351 -8.50 -24.66 -17.56
C ALA A 351 -9.99 -25.06 -17.57
N LYS A 352 -10.32 -26.28 -17.15
CA LYS A 352 -11.71 -26.74 -17.15
C LYS A 352 -12.50 -25.87 -16.18
N ASP A 353 -13.51 -25.15 -16.70
CA ASP A 353 -14.47 -24.42 -15.86
C ASP A 353 -15.15 -25.44 -14.91
N PRO A 354 -15.00 -25.30 -13.57
CA PRO A 354 -15.57 -26.24 -12.62
C PRO A 354 -17.09 -26.35 -12.72
N PHE A 355 -17.78 -25.32 -13.22
CA PHE A 355 -19.25 -25.28 -13.33
C PHE A 355 -19.78 -25.71 -14.70
N ALA A 356 -18.91 -26.05 -15.67
CA ALA A 356 -19.31 -26.42 -17.04
C ALA A 356 -20.16 -27.70 -17.17
N HIS A 357 -20.37 -28.42 -16.06
CA HIS A 357 -21.24 -29.59 -15.98
C HIS A 357 -22.69 -29.24 -15.57
N LEU A 358 -22.98 -27.98 -15.20
CA LEU A 358 -24.30 -27.55 -14.72
C LEU A 358 -25.16 -26.96 -15.86
N PRO A 359 -26.47 -27.26 -15.91
CA PRO A 359 -27.39 -26.70 -16.91
C PRO A 359 -27.50 -25.18 -16.77
N LYS A 360 -27.70 -24.47 -17.89
CA LYS A 360 -27.75 -22.99 -17.92
C LYS A 360 -28.96 -22.48 -17.13
N SER A 361 -28.70 -21.76 -16.05
CA SER A 361 -29.71 -21.18 -15.15
C SER A 361 -30.39 -19.96 -15.78
N PRO A 362 -31.71 -19.74 -15.57
CA PRO A 362 -32.37 -18.47 -15.88
C PRO A 362 -32.04 -17.35 -14.88
N PHE A 363 -31.50 -17.65 -13.68
CA PHE A 363 -31.17 -16.62 -12.69
C PHE A 363 -29.84 -15.93 -13.03
N VAL A 364 -29.94 -14.67 -13.45
CA VAL A 364 -28.78 -13.81 -13.77
C VAL A 364 -28.28 -13.11 -12.52
N LEU A 365 -27.33 -13.74 -11.81
CA LEU A 365 -26.78 -13.21 -10.56
C LEU A 365 -26.24 -11.76 -10.68
N ASP A 366 -25.60 -11.43 -11.81
CA ASP A 366 -25.06 -10.08 -12.04
C ASP A 366 -26.15 -9.00 -12.23
N GLU A 367 -27.38 -9.38 -12.59
CA GLU A 367 -28.52 -8.46 -12.58
C GLU A 367 -29.04 -8.24 -11.16
N PHE A 368 -29.22 -9.31 -10.39
CA PHE A 368 -29.56 -9.20 -8.96
C PHE A 368 -28.53 -8.34 -8.21
N LYS A 369 -27.23 -8.54 -8.45
CA LYS A 369 -26.17 -7.71 -7.86
C LYS A 369 -26.25 -6.24 -8.23
N ARG A 370 -26.70 -5.90 -9.45
CA ARG A 370 -26.93 -4.50 -9.87
C ARG A 370 -28.10 -3.90 -9.09
N LYS A 371 -29.25 -4.58 -9.08
CA LYS A 371 -30.44 -4.15 -8.33
C LYS A 371 -30.13 -3.96 -6.84
N TYR A 372 -29.54 -4.98 -6.19
CA TYR A 372 -29.05 -4.92 -4.80
C TYR A 372 -27.98 -3.82 -4.53
N SER A 373 -27.33 -3.26 -5.56
CA SER A 373 -26.33 -2.19 -5.39
C SER A 373 -26.89 -0.77 -5.60
N ASN A 374 -28.04 -0.65 -6.26
CA ASN A 374 -28.52 0.61 -6.84
C ASN A 374 -29.94 0.97 -6.36
N GLU A 375 -30.70 0.00 -5.89
CA GLU A 375 -32.14 0.09 -5.57
C GLU A 375 -32.39 -0.40 -4.13
N ASP A 376 -33.59 -0.17 -3.61
CA ASP A 376 -33.91 -0.50 -2.21
C ASP A 376 -33.95 -2.02 -1.96
N THR A 377 -33.26 -2.45 -0.89
CA THR A 377 -33.08 -3.87 -0.58
C THR A 377 -34.39 -4.57 -0.23
N LEU A 378 -35.24 -3.93 0.58
CA LEU A 378 -36.45 -4.52 1.14
C LEU A 378 -37.60 -4.57 0.11
N SER A 379 -37.82 -3.45 -0.59
CA SER A 379 -38.97 -3.27 -1.49
C SER A 379 -38.72 -3.67 -2.94
N VAL A 380 -37.45 -3.79 -3.38
CA VAL A 380 -37.12 -4.15 -4.77
C VAL A 380 -36.15 -5.33 -4.86
N ALA A 381 -34.97 -5.26 -4.24
CA ALA A 381 -33.93 -6.26 -4.49
C ALA A 381 -34.26 -7.65 -3.92
N LEU A 382 -34.87 -7.75 -2.73
CA LEU A 382 -35.31 -9.01 -2.12
C LEU A 382 -36.53 -9.63 -2.82
N PRO A 383 -37.61 -8.88 -3.16
CA PRO A 383 -38.70 -9.40 -3.99
C PRO A 383 -38.19 -9.94 -5.34
N HIS A 384 -37.36 -9.16 -6.04
CA HIS A 384 -36.75 -9.57 -7.31
C HIS A 384 -35.88 -10.83 -7.15
N PHE A 385 -35.12 -10.94 -6.06
CA PHE A 385 -34.35 -12.14 -5.76
C PHE A 385 -35.25 -13.36 -5.69
N TRP A 386 -36.29 -13.35 -4.85
CA TRP A 386 -37.16 -14.51 -4.64
C TRP A 386 -38.04 -14.86 -5.86
N GLU A 387 -38.38 -13.88 -6.70
CA GLU A 387 -39.10 -14.07 -7.96
C GLU A 387 -38.22 -14.79 -9.02
N HIS A 388 -36.94 -14.42 -9.10
CA HIS A 388 -36.03 -14.91 -10.16
C HIS A 388 -35.10 -16.05 -9.70
N PHE A 389 -35.11 -16.43 -8.41
CA PHE A 389 -34.18 -17.42 -7.85
C PHE A 389 -34.43 -18.84 -8.38
N ASP A 390 -33.54 -19.29 -9.26
CA ASP A 390 -33.51 -20.66 -9.77
C ASP A 390 -33.00 -21.65 -8.71
N ARG A 391 -33.94 -22.45 -8.22
CA ARG A 391 -33.77 -23.45 -7.16
C ARG A 391 -32.94 -24.66 -7.59
N GLU A 392 -32.88 -24.97 -8.89
CA GLU A 392 -32.09 -26.09 -9.42
C GLU A 392 -30.66 -25.65 -9.73
N GLY A 393 -30.49 -24.45 -10.29
CA GLY A 393 -29.20 -23.89 -10.65
C GLY A 393 -28.41 -23.26 -9.50
N TRP A 394 -29.03 -22.89 -8.38
CA TRP A 394 -28.37 -22.18 -7.27
C TRP A 394 -28.77 -22.75 -5.90
N SER A 395 -27.87 -22.58 -4.92
CA SER A 395 -28.10 -22.99 -3.54
C SER A 395 -27.75 -21.88 -2.53
N LEU A 396 -28.47 -21.91 -1.41
CA LEU A 396 -28.28 -21.00 -0.28
C LEU A 396 -27.54 -21.72 0.85
N TRP A 397 -26.57 -21.04 1.46
CA TRP A 397 -25.72 -21.59 2.52
C TRP A 397 -25.56 -20.58 3.65
N TYR A 398 -25.82 -21.03 4.89
CA TYR A 398 -25.45 -20.31 6.10
C TYR A 398 -24.05 -20.74 6.54
N CYS A 399 -23.21 -19.78 6.92
CA CYS A 399 -21.88 -20.02 7.47
C CYS A 399 -21.69 -19.37 8.85
N GLN A 400 -20.90 -20.01 9.73
CA GLN A 400 -20.54 -19.45 11.04
C GLN A 400 -19.07 -19.78 11.37
N TYR A 401 -18.31 -18.81 11.86
CA TYR A 401 -16.89 -18.98 12.18
C TYR A 401 -16.70 -19.87 13.40
N ARG A 402 -15.75 -20.82 13.33
CA ARG A 402 -15.54 -21.88 14.33
C ARG A 402 -14.79 -21.44 15.59
N TYR A 403 -14.06 -20.33 15.53
CA TYR A 403 -13.10 -19.94 16.57
C TYR A 403 -13.35 -18.50 17.08
N PRO A 404 -14.56 -18.14 17.56
CA PRO A 404 -14.86 -16.79 18.01
C PRO A 404 -13.92 -16.27 19.12
N GLU A 405 -13.26 -17.16 19.86
CA GLU A 405 -12.26 -16.87 20.88
C GLU A 405 -10.97 -16.24 20.30
N GLU A 406 -10.67 -16.43 19.01
CA GLU A 406 -9.55 -15.79 18.31
C GLU A 406 -9.87 -14.33 17.91
N LEU A 407 -11.15 -13.95 17.92
CA LEU A 407 -11.65 -12.67 17.39
C LEU A 407 -11.48 -11.51 18.39
N SER A 408 -10.21 -11.19 18.65
CA SER A 408 -9.75 -10.17 19.60
C SER A 408 -10.31 -8.76 19.34
N GLN A 409 -9.99 -8.13 18.21
CA GLN A 409 -10.53 -6.82 17.85
C GLN A 409 -11.51 -6.92 16.68
N THR A 410 -12.62 -6.19 16.77
CA THR A 410 -13.67 -6.12 15.74
C THR A 410 -13.11 -5.65 14.38
N PHE A 411 -12.23 -4.66 14.39
CA PHE A 411 -11.44 -4.24 13.22
C PHE A 411 -10.61 -5.38 12.59
N MET A 412 -9.93 -6.21 13.40
CA MET A 412 -9.16 -7.35 12.90
C MET A 412 -10.06 -8.47 12.35
N SER A 413 -11.19 -8.71 13.01
CA SER A 413 -12.22 -9.67 12.58
C SER A 413 -12.86 -9.26 11.24
N CYS A 414 -13.08 -7.95 11.06
CA CYS A 414 -13.51 -7.34 9.80
C CYS A 414 -12.47 -7.47 8.68
N ASN A 415 -11.18 -7.34 9.01
CA ASN A 415 -10.08 -7.58 8.06
C ASN A 415 -10.00 -9.07 7.63
N LEU A 416 -10.32 -10.01 8.53
CA LEU A 416 -10.35 -11.45 8.22
C LEU A 416 -11.40 -11.76 7.16
N ILE A 417 -12.64 -11.27 7.32
CA ILE A 417 -13.72 -11.38 6.31
C ILE A 417 -13.27 -10.75 4.98
N THR A 418 -12.70 -9.54 5.04
CA THR A 418 -12.23 -8.79 3.86
C THR A 418 -11.10 -9.54 3.13
N GLY A 419 -10.22 -10.21 3.87
CA GLY A 419 -9.15 -11.05 3.32
C GLY A 419 -9.65 -12.30 2.62
N MET A 420 -10.63 -13.01 3.20
CA MET A 420 -11.29 -14.15 2.57
C MET A 420 -11.92 -13.75 1.23
N PHE A 421 -12.65 -12.63 1.20
CA PHE A 421 -13.27 -12.10 -0.02
C PHE A 421 -12.25 -11.74 -1.11
N GLN A 422 -11.07 -11.23 -0.75
CA GLN A 422 -9.99 -10.96 -1.71
C GLN A 422 -9.37 -12.23 -2.30
N ARG A 423 -9.32 -13.33 -1.51
CA ARG A 423 -8.77 -14.63 -1.96
C ARG A 423 -9.74 -15.39 -2.86
N LEU A 424 -11.05 -15.21 -2.64
CA LEU A 424 -12.13 -15.82 -3.42
C LEU A 424 -12.51 -15.07 -4.71
N ASP A 425 -11.73 -14.09 -5.17
CA ASP A 425 -12.10 -13.21 -6.29
C ASP A 425 -12.49 -13.96 -7.59
N LYS A 426 -11.87 -15.12 -7.87
CA LYS A 426 -12.24 -15.99 -9.00
C LYS A 426 -13.67 -16.55 -8.91
N LEU A 427 -14.19 -16.76 -7.70
CA LEU A 427 -15.54 -17.27 -7.43
C LEU A 427 -16.60 -16.17 -7.57
N ARG A 428 -16.21 -14.88 -7.57
CA ARG A 428 -17.11 -13.71 -7.58
C ARG A 428 -18.21 -13.76 -8.65
N LYS A 429 -17.93 -14.27 -9.86
CA LYS A 429 -18.94 -14.40 -10.93
C LYS A 429 -20.07 -15.39 -10.59
N ASN A 430 -19.77 -16.42 -9.79
CA ASN A 430 -20.64 -17.57 -9.54
C ASN A 430 -21.10 -17.67 -8.08
N ALA A 431 -20.91 -16.61 -7.28
CA ALA A 431 -21.44 -16.51 -5.93
C ALA A 431 -21.70 -15.04 -5.52
N PHE A 432 -22.57 -14.89 -4.53
CA PHE A 432 -22.84 -13.64 -3.80
C PHE A 432 -22.92 -13.98 -2.31
N ALA A 433 -22.54 -13.08 -1.41
CA ALA A 433 -22.75 -13.31 0.02
C ALA A 433 -22.88 -12.02 0.81
N SER A 434 -23.56 -12.13 1.95
CA SER A 434 -23.50 -11.15 3.03
C SER A 434 -22.95 -11.83 4.28
N VAL A 435 -21.80 -11.36 4.77
CA VAL A 435 -21.14 -11.85 5.98
C VAL A 435 -21.09 -10.71 6.99
N VAL A 436 -21.52 -10.99 8.22
CA VAL A 436 -21.72 -10.01 9.28
C VAL A 436 -20.89 -10.39 10.51
N LEU A 437 -20.22 -9.38 11.03
CA LEU A 437 -19.59 -9.36 12.34
C LEU A 437 -20.62 -8.87 13.37
N PHE A 438 -20.74 -9.61 14.47
CA PHE A 438 -21.60 -9.30 15.62
C PHE A 438 -20.75 -9.15 16.88
N GLY A 439 -21.28 -8.47 17.90
CA GLY A 439 -20.66 -8.30 19.21
C GLY A 439 -19.70 -7.12 19.29
N LYS A 440 -18.70 -7.22 20.17
CA LYS A 440 -17.75 -6.16 20.54
C LYS A 440 -16.32 -6.72 20.59
N ASP A 441 -15.33 -5.86 20.84
CA ASP A 441 -13.95 -6.30 21.04
C ASP A 441 -13.88 -7.31 22.20
N HIS A 442 -13.13 -8.39 21.99
CA HIS A 442 -13.00 -9.58 22.86
C HIS A 442 -14.28 -10.39 23.10
N ASP A 443 -15.42 -10.00 22.51
CA ASP A 443 -16.68 -10.75 22.51
C ASP A 443 -17.41 -10.57 21.18
N SER A 444 -16.84 -11.10 20.10
CA SER A 444 -17.43 -11.01 18.76
C SER A 444 -17.79 -12.39 18.18
N SER A 445 -18.47 -12.40 17.04
CA SER A 445 -18.72 -13.61 16.24
C SER A 445 -18.96 -13.23 14.78
N ILE A 446 -18.65 -14.16 13.85
CA ILE A 446 -18.85 -13.96 12.41
C ILE A 446 -19.79 -15.03 11.91
N SER A 447 -20.81 -14.63 11.16
CA SER A 447 -21.68 -15.53 10.40
C SER A 447 -22.15 -14.87 9.10
N GLY A 448 -22.78 -15.61 8.19
CA GLY A 448 -23.18 -15.07 6.90
C GLY A 448 -24.10 -15.97 6.09
N VAL A 449 -24.68 -15.40 5.04
CA VAL A 449 -25.52 -16.09 4.05
C VAL A 449 -24.88 -15.93 2.68
N TRP A 450 -24.63 -17.07 2.02
CA TRP A 450 -24.05 -17.18 0.69
C TRP A 450 -25.06 -17.75 -0.30
N VAL A 451 -25.07 -17.19 -1.50
CA VAL A 451 -25.71 -17.71 -2.71
C VAL A 451 -24.60 -18.27 -3.60
N MET A 452 -24.68 -19.55 -3.96
CA MET A 452 -23.66 -20.23 -4.77
C MET A 452 -24.26 -20.94 -5.97
N ARG A 453 -23.52 -20.95 -7.08
CA ARG A 453 -23.90 -21.69 -8.29
C ARG A 453 -23.77 -23.20 -8.05
N GLY A 454 -24.79 -23.96 -8.44
CA GLY A 454 -24.88 -25.40 -8.22
C GLY A 454 -25.47 -25.77 -6.87
N GLN A 455 -25.59 -27.07 -6.62
CA GLN A 455 -26.22 -27.64 -5.42
C GLN A 455 -25.23 -28.05 -4.31
N GLU A 456 -23.93 -28.03 -4.61
CA GLU A 456 -22.83 -28.38 -3.71
C GLU A 456 -22.09 -27.12 -3.22
N LEU A 457 -21.27 -27.26 -2.18
CA LEU A 457 -20.50 -26.16 -1.63
C LEU A 457 -19.33 -25.80 -2.55
N ALA A 458 -19.41 -24.63 -3.21
CA ALA A 458 -18.52 -24.26 -4.32
C ALA A 458 -17.02 -24.38 -3.99
N PHE A 459 -16.60 -24.13 -2.75
CA PHE A 459 -15.19 -24.25 -2.33
C PHE A 459 -14.57 -25.63 -2.59
N THR A 460 -15.37 -26.71 -2.55
CA THR A 460 -14.87 -28.06 -2.79
C THR A 460 -14.60 -28.37 -4.27
N LEU A 461 -15.15 -27.56 -5.20
CA LEU A 461 -15.04 -27.75 -6.65
C LEU A 461 -13.69 -27.30 -7.24
N CYS A 462 -12.89 -26.51 -6.51
CA CYS A 462 -11.58 -26.04 -6.97
C CYS A 462 -10.61 -25.82 -5.80
N PRO A 463 -9.37 -26.35 -5.84
CA PRO A 463 -8.36 -26.10 -4.80
C PRO A 463 -8.07 -24.61 -4.53
N ASP A 464 -8.16 -23.77 -5.57
CA ASP A 464 -8.03 -22.30 -5.45
C ASP A 464 -9.10 -21.64 -4.56
N TRP A 465 -10.21 -22.34 -4.29
CA TRP A 465 -11.34 -21.84 -3.50
C TRP A 465 -11.42 -22.46 -2.10
N GLN A 466 -10.56 -23.42 -1.77
CA GLN A 466 -10.47 -24.07 -0.44
C GLN A 466 -9.82 -23.18 0.63
N VAL A 467 -9.88 -21.86 0.47
CA VAL A 467 -9.16 -20.88 1.29
C VAL A 467 -10.07 -20.36 2.39
N ASP A 468 -9.63 -20.50 3.65
CA ASP A 468 -10.34 -20.11 4.89
C ASP A 468 -11.70 -20.82 5.15
N TYR A 469 -12.32 -21.48 4.16
CA TYR A 469 -13.66 -22.05 4.31
C TYR A 469 -13.77 -23.12 5.41
N GLU A 470 -12.69 -23.85 5.70
CA GLU A 470 -12.64 -24.85 6.78
C GLU A 470 -12.83 -24.21 8.16
N SER A 471 -12.40 -22.95 8.36
CA SER A 471 -12.59 -22.17 9.58
C SER A 471 -14.06 -21.78 9.83
N TYR A 472 -14.97 -22.12 8.92
CA TYR A 472 -16.41 -21.95 9.06
C TYR A 472 -17.13 -23.31 9.10
N THR A 473 -18.24 -23.37 9.84
CA THR A 473 -19.27 -24.39 9.61
C THR A 473 -20.14 -23.94 8.43
N TRP A 474 -20.69 -24.90 7.66
CA TRP A 474 -21.54 -24.63 6.51
C TRP A 474 -22.81 -25.47 6.61
N ARG A 475 -23.97 -24.82 6.56
CA ARG A 475 -25.29 -25.45 6.53
C ARG A 475 -26.03 -25.00 5.27
N LYS A 476 -26.40 -25.93 4.40
CA LYS A 476 -27.28 -25.65 3.27
C LYS A 476 -28.65 -25.24 3.81
N LEU A 477 -29.21 -24.16 3.28
CA LEU A 477 -30.54 -23.67 3.62
C LEU A 477 -31.57 -24.16 2.59
N ASP A 478 -32.77 -24.44 3.05
CA ASP A 478 -33.93 -24.75 2.22
C ASP A 478 -34.65 -23.43 1.82
N PRO A 479 -34.70 -23.06 0.51
CA PRO A 479 -35.34 -21.82 0.05
C PRO A 479 -36.83 -21.66 0.40
N ASP A 480 -37.57 -22.76 0.61
CA ASP A 480 -38.98 -22.69 0.99
C ASP A 480 -39.18 -22.59 2.51
N SER A 481 -38.13 -22.81 3.31
CA SER A 481 -38.21 -22.67 4.77
C SER A 481 -38.34 -21.20 5.20
N ALA A 482 -39.20 -20.97 6.20
CA ALA A 482 -39.35 -19.65 6.83
C ALA A 482 -38.02 -19.17 7.47
N GLU A 483 -37.23 -20.10 8.02
CA GLU A 483 -35.88 -19.81 8.55
C GLU A 483 -34.97 -19.21 7.47
N CYS A 484 -34.90 -19.83 6.28
CA CYS A 484 -34.08 -19.31 5.18
C CYS A 484 -34.54 -17.92 4.73
N ARG A 485 -35.85 -17.69 4.62
CA ARG A 485 -36.39 -16.38 4.21
C ARG A 485 -36.07 -15.29 5.23
N THR A 486 -36.15 -15.60 6.52
CA THR A 486 -35.71 -14.69 7.59
C THR A 486 -34.19 -14.42 7.50
N LEU A 487 -33.36 -15.47 7.44
CA LEU A 487 -31.90 -15.32 7.38
C LEU A 487 -31.42 -14.53 6.15
N VAL A 488 -31.97 -14.80 4.96
CA VAL A 488 -31.64 -14.03 3.75
C VAL A 488 -32.02 -12.56 3.94
N THR A 489 -33.21 -12.27 4.49
CA THR A 489 -33.68 -10.89 4.71
C THR A 489 -32.78 -10.15 5.72
N GLU A 490 -32.57 -10.71 6.92
CA GLU A 490 -31.77 -10.07 7.97
C GLU A 490 -30.32 -9.83 7.52
N TYR A 491 -29.70 -10.80 6.83
CA TYR A 491 -28.32 -10.65 6.38
C TYR A 491 -28.18 -9.76 5.14
N PHE A 492 -29.17 -9.71 4.23
CA PHE A 492 -29.05 -8.86 3.04
C PHE A 492 -29.36 -7.39 3.36
N MET A 493 -30.21 -7.12 4.36
CA MET A 493 -30.48 -5.76 4.85
C MET A 493 -29.48 -5.28 5.90
N TRP A 494 -28.84 -6.19 6.64
CA TRP A 494 -28.12 -5.92 7.90
C TRP A 494 -29.01 -5.41 9.06
N GLU A 495 -30.33 -5.55 8.91
CA GLU A 495 -31.34 -5.16 9.88
C GLU A 495 -32.19 -6.38 10.25
N GLY A 496 -32.33 -6.64 11.56
CA GLY A 496 -32.97 -7.85 12.08
C GLY A 496 -32.80 -7.95 13.60
N GLU A 497 -33.44 -8.97 14.19
CA GLU A 497 -33.20 -9.32 15.60
C GLU A 497 -32.05 -10.32 15.75
N PHE A 498 -31.65 -11.03 14.68
CA PHE A 498 -30.53 -11.96 14.64
C PHE A 498 -30.57 -13.00 15.78
N ARG A 499 -31.77 -13.51 16.08
CA ARG A 499 -32.08 -14.34 17.27
C ARG A 499 -31.20 -15.60 17.40
N HIS A 500 -30.69 -16.11 16.29
CA HIS A 500 -29.78 -17.26 16.19
C HIS A 500 -28.30 -16.94 16.49
N VAL A 501 -27.90 -15.65 16.53
CA VAL A 501 -26.54 -15.22 16.92
C VAL A 501 -26.49 -14.73 18.37
N GLY A 502 -27.55 -14.05 18.84
CA GLY A 502 -27.65 -13.56 20.22
C GLY A 502 -26.65 -12.44 20.59
N LYS A 503 -25.89 -11.90 19.63
CA LYS A 503 -24.98 -10.76 19.78
C LYS A 503 -25.46 -9.60 18.90
N PRO A 504 -25.29 -8.33 19.32
CA PRO A 504 -25.72 -7.18 18.53
C PRO A 504 -24.95 -7.07 17.21
N PHE A 505 -25.59 -6.53 16.17
CA PHE A 505 -24.93 -6.18 14.91
C PHE A 505 -23.73 -5.23 15.16
N ASN A 506 -22.61 -5.45 14.46
CA ASN A 506 -21.44 -4.58 14.49
C ASN A 506 -21.10 -4.05 13.09
N GLN A 507 -20.79 -4.95 12.13
CA GLN A 507 -20.46 -4.55 10.77
C GLN A 507 -20.71 -5.66 9.75
N GLY A 508 -21.34 -5.32 8.62
CA GLY A 508 -21.53 -6.21 7.49
C GLY A 508 -20.51 -6.02 6.36
N LYS A 509 -20.35 -7.07 5.53
CA LYS A 509 -19.54 -7.09 4.29
C LYS A 509 -20.27 -7.88 3.21
N ILE A 510 -20.31 -7.34 2.00
CA ILE A 510 -20.90 -8.00 0.82
C ILE A 510 -19.79 -8.55 -0.10
N PHE A 511 -19.91 -9.81 -0.47
CA PHE A 511 -19.18 -10.44 -1.57
C PHE A 511 -20.06 -10.38 -2.82
N LYS A 512 -19.67 -9.60 -3.83
CA LYS A 512 -20.41 -9.40 -5.08
C LYS A 512 -19.48 -9.11 -6.25
#